data_AF-G5GQQ6-F1
#
_entry.id   AF-G5GQQ6-F1
#
_cell.length_a   1.000
_cell.length_b   1.000
_cell.length_c   1.000
_cell.angle_alpha   90.00
_cell.angle_beta   90.00
_cell.angle_gamma   90.00
#
_symmetry.space_group_name_H-M   'P 1'
#
loop_
_entity.id
_entity.type
_entity.pdbx_description
1 polymer ?
#
loop_
_entity_poly.entity_id
_entity_poly.type
_entity_poly.pdbx_seq_one_letter_code
_entity_poly.pdbx_strand_id
1 'polypeptide(L)'
;MTIQSIDHSLLSGAAQPSYDAARMNAEGQSFQAKLDELQRKVAGDTVSETTGYAPKNTMAAENVEAKKLREACEGFEAMFLSMMYKQMRATVPESEPFGKKSNALEIFEDMRDTELMNAAAKSGGIGIADMMYKQLTIKTR
;
A
#
# COMPACT_ATOMS: atom_id res chain seq x y z
N MET A 1 -22.18 24.74 54.53
CA MET A 1 -21.78 23.71 53.55
C MET A 1 -20.83 24.39 52.58
N THR A 2 -19.54 24.13 52.74
CA THR A 2 -18.42 24.78 52.07
C THR A 2 -18.08 24.05 50.78
N ILE A 3 -18.02 24.74 49.65
CA ILE A 3 -17.20 24.33 48.50
C ILE A 3 -16.49 25.59 48.01
N GLN A 4 -15.22 25.72 48.41
CA GLN A 4 -14.30 26.72 47.86
C GLN A 4 -13.82 26.24 46.50
N SER A 5 -13.84 27.15 45.52
CA SER A 5 -13.26 26.98 44.19
C SER A 5 -11.77 26.64 44.31
N ILE A 6 -11.34 25.62 43.59
CA ILE A 6 -9.95 25.16 43.58
C ILE A 6 -9.08 26.23 42.91
N ASP A 7 -8.11 26.72 43.67
CA ASP A 7 -7.06 27.66 43.25
C ASP A 7 -6.24 27.09 42.08
N HIS A 8 -6.10 27.89 41.02
CA HIS A 8 -5.30 27.60 39.81
C HIS A 8 -3.79 27.85 40.00
N SER A 9 -3.23 27.64 41.20
CA SER A 9 -1.87 28.10 41.53
C SER A 9 -0.87 27.02 41.97
N LEU A 10 -1.19 25.72 41.87
CA LEU A 10 -0.30 24.64 42.35
C LEU A 10 0.15 23.61 41.31
N LEU A 11 0.28 24.00 40.04
CA LEU A 11 0.90 23.13 39.03
C LEU A 11 1.98 23.85 38.23
N SER A 12 2.91 24.49 38.93
CA SER A 12 4.13 25.01 38.33
C SER A 12 5.28 24.94 39.32
N GLY A 13 6.34 24.22 38.93
CA GLY A 13 7.65 24.33 39.55
C GLY A 13 8.02 23.19 40.49
N ALA A 14 8.66 22.16 39.91
CA ALA A 14 9.84 21.44 40.44
C ALA A 14 9.92 20.00 39.88
N ALA A 15 9.79 19.84 38.55
CA ALA A 15 10.18 18.61 37.89
C ALA A 15 11.72 18.62 37.73
N GLN A 16 12.33 17.55 38.20
CA GLN A 16 13.75 17.38 38.46
C GLN A 16 14.61 17.49 37.18
N PRO A 17 15.67 18.33 37.14
CA PRO A 17 16.57 18.44 35.98
C PRO A 17 17.34 17.14 35.69
N SER A 18 17.44 16.22 36.66
CA SER A 18 18.14 14.95 36.53
C SER A 18 17.39 13.91 35.67
N TYR A 19 16.06 13.93 35.66
CA TYR A 19 15.26 12.95 34.93
C TYR A 19 15.20 13.25 33.42
N ASP A 20 15.04 14.53 33.07
CA ASP A 20 15.11 14.98 31.68
C ASP A 20 16.52 14.83 31.09
N ALA A 21 17.56 15.13 31.88
CA ALA A 21 18.94 14.93 31.44
C ALA A 21 19.27 13.45 31.20
N ALA A 22 18.78 12.53 32.05
CA ALA A 22 19.01 11.10 31.87
C ALA A 22 18.33 10.57 30.59
N ARG A 23 17.12 11.05 30.28
CA ARG A 23 16.38 10.68 29.08
C ARG A 23 17.05 11.20 27.80
N MET A 24 17.48 12.47 27.78
CA MET A 24 18.20 13.03 26.64
C MET A 24 19.52 12.31 26.36
N ASN A 25 20.23 11.90 27.41
CA ASN A 25 21.45 11.09 27.27
C ASN A 25 21.14 9.68 26.73
N ALA A 26 20.07 9.03 27.20
CA ALA A 26 19.65 7.72 26.70
C ALA A 26 19.21 7.77 25.23
N GLU A 27 18.47 8.81 24.83
CA GLU A 27 18.04 9.03 23.45
C GLU A 27 19.26 9.31 22.54
N GLY A 28 20.22 10.13 22.99
CA GLY A 28 21.47 10.39 22.29
C GLY A 28 22.31 9.12 22.06
N GLN A 29 22.42 8.24 23.07
CA GLN A 29 23.12 6.96 22.93
C GLN A 29 22.40 6.02 21.96
N SER A 30 21.06 5.97 21.98
CA SER A 30 20.28 5.15 21.06
C SER A 30 20.37 5.63 19.60
N PHE A 31 20.51 6.94 19.41
CA PHE A 31 20.72 7.54 18.09
C PHE A 31 22.13 7.24 17.57
N GLN A 32 23.15 7.37 18.43
CA GLN A 32 24.52 7.03 18.08
C GLN A 32 24.68 5.55 17.73
N ALA A 33 24.05 4.65 18.48
CA ALA A 33 24.05 3.22 18.18
C ALA A 33 23.42 2.89 16.81
N LYS A 34 22.34 3.60 16.43
CA LYS A 34 21.73 3.48 15.10
C LYS A 34 22.63 4.02 13.99
N LEU A 35 23.36 5.11 14.24
CA LEU A 35 24.33 5.64 13.28
C LEU A 35 25.50 4.66 13.08
N ASP A 36 26.01 4.07 14.15
CA ASP A 36 27.08 3.07 14.09
C ASP A 36 26.61 1.78 13.38
N GLU A 37 25.35 1.37 13.57
CA GLU A 37 24.74 0.25 12.85
C GLU A 37 24.61 0.55 11.35
N LEU A 38 24.16 1.75 10.99
CA LEU A 38 24.07 2.19 9.59
C LEU A 38 25.46 2.27 8.95
N GLN A 39 26.44 2.85 9.65
CA GLN A 39 27.82 2.92 9.18
C GLN A 39 28.41 1.52 9.02
N ARG A 40 28.13 0.59 9.93
CA ARG A 40 28.58 -0.81 9.81
C ARG A 40 27.90 -1.54 8.66
N LYS A 41 26.63 -1.26 8.39
CA LYS A 41 25.89 -1.84 7.26
C LYS A 41 26.42 -1.32 5.92
N VAL A 42 26.80 -0.04 5.87
CA VAL A 42 27.49 0.55 4.71
C VAL A 42 28.92 0.00 4.60
N ALA A 43 29.65 -0.10 5.71
CA ALA A 43 31.02 -0.62 5.72
C ALA A 43 31.10 -2.09 5.32
N GLY A 44 30.14 -2.91 5.78
CA GLY A 44 29.98 -4.32 5.41
C GLY A 44 29.66 -4.55 3.93
N ASP A 45 29.13 -3.54 3.24
CA ASP A 45 28.92 -3.52 1.78
C ASP A 45 30.11 -2.93 1.00
N THR A 46 31.15 -2.41 1.68
CA THR A 46 32.26 -1.66 1.03
C THR A 46 33.62 -2.37 1.05
N VAL A 47 33.72 -3.62 1.49
CA VAL A 47 34.96 -4.40 1.29
C VAL A 47 34.86 -5.24 0.02
N SER A 48 34.86 -4.52 -1.12
CA SER A 48 35.49 -4.97 -2.35
C SER A 48 35.97 -3.72 -3.10
N GLU A 49 37.28 -3.48 -3.01
CA GLU A 49 38.00 -2.34 -3.57
C GLU A 49 37.96 -2.21 -5.09
N THR A 50 38.03 -0.95 -5.54
CA THR A 50 38.73 -0.44 -6.74
C THR A 50 38.59 -1.23 -8.05
N THR A 51 37.56 -0.91 -8.82
CA THR A 51 37.59 -0.56 -10.25
C THR A 51 36.14 -0.32 -10.68
N GLY A 52 35.90 0.63 -11.58
CA GLY A 52 34.56 1.11 -11.93
C GLY A 52 33.52 0.01 -12.13
N TYR A 53 32.58 -0.07 -11.19
CA TYR A 53 31.35 -0.84 -11.34
C TYR A 53 30.22 -0.05 -10.71
N ALA A 54 29.37 0.54 -11.56
CA ALA A 54 28.08 1.06 -11.14
C ALA A 54 27.30 -0.08 -10.46
N PRO A 55 26.70 0.12 -9.28
CA PRO A 55 25.96 -0.95 -8.61
C PRO A 55 24.85 -1.41 -9.54
N LYS A 56 24.98 -2.63 -10.08
CA LYS A 56 23.91 -3.31 -10.82
C LYS A 56 22.80 -3.71 -9.85
N ASN A 57 21.97 -2.75 -9.47
CA ASN A 57 20.61 -2.99 -9.03
C ASN A 57 19.67 -3.22 -10.24
N THR A 58 20.19 -3.73 -11.37
CA THR A 58 19.38 -4.07 -12.55
C THR A 58 18.36 -5.14 -12.22
N MET A 59 18.72 -6.12 -11.38
CA MET A 59 17.78 -7.16 -10.92
C MET A 59 16.62 -6.57 -10.10
N ALA A 60 16.88 -5.55 -9.27
CA ALA A 60 15.82 -4.88 -8.51
C ALA A 60 14.91 -4.06 -9.43
N ALA A 61 15.49 -3.34 -10.39
CA ALA A 61 14.74 -2.56 -11.38
C ALA A 61 13.88 -3.45 -12.28
N GLU A 62 14.41 -4.55 -12.80
CA GLU A 62 13.68 -5.51 -13.64
C GLU A 62 12.51 -6.16 -12.89
N ASN A 63 12.70 -6.51 -11.61
CA ASN A 63 11.62 -7.04 -10.78
C ASN A 63 10.51 -6.02 -10.51
N VAL A 64 10.87 -4.74 -10.31
CA VAL A 64 9.88 -3.66 -10.13
C VAL A 64 9.07 -3.45 -11.40
N GLU A 65 9.71 -3.42 -12.57
CA GLU A 65 9.02 -3.28 -13.85
C GLU A 65 8.15 -4.49 -14.18
N ALA A 66 8.64 -5.71 -13.90
CA ALA A 66 7.85 -6.93 -14.05
C ALA A 66 6.59 -6.92 -13.16
N LYS A 67 6.71 -6.41 -11.92
CA LYS A 67 5.57 -6.27 -11.01
C LYS A 67 4.55 -5.26 -11.53
N LYS A 68 5.00 -4.06 -11.96
CA LYS A 68 4.11 -3.04 -12.52
C LYS A 68 3.40 -3.52 -13.77
N LEU A 69 4.10 -4.25 -14.65
CA LEU A 69 3.51 -4.84 -15.84
C LEU A 69 2.39 -5.81 -15.48
N ARG A 70 2.62 -6.67 -14.48
CA ARG A 70 1.61 -7.60 -13.98
C ARG A 70 0.41 -6.87 -13.37
N GLU A 71 0.64 -5.87 -12.51
CA GLU A 71 -0.42 -5.04 -11.93
C GLU A 71 -1.26 -4.34 -13.01
N ALA A 72 -0.63 -3.84 -14.08
CA ALA A 72 -1.33 -3.25 -15.21
C ALA A 72 -2.17 -4.29 -15.98
N CYS A 73 -1.66 -5.51 -16.15
CA CYS A 73 -2.40 -6.60 -16.79
C CYS A 73 -3.62 -7.03 -15.97
N GLU A 74 -3.46 -7.18 -14.65
CA GLU A 74 -4.55 -7.48 -13.72
C GLU A 74 -5.61 -6.36 -13.72
N GLY A 75 -5.19 -5.09 -13.78
CA GLY A 75 -6.09 -3.94 -13.89
C GLY A 75 -6.89 -3.93 -15.20
N PHE A 76 -6.28 -4.32 -16.32
CA PHE A 76 -6.99 -4.48 -17.59
C PHE A 76 -8.05 -5.59 -17.52
N GLU A 77 -7.68 -6.75 -16.97
CA GLU A 77 -8.62 -7.88 -16.80
C GLU A 77 -9.79 -7.49 -15.88
N ALA A 78 -9.54 -6.73 -14.82
CA ALA A 78 -10.60 -6.23 -13.93
C ALA A 78 -11.60 -5.32 -14.65
N MET A 79 -11.13 -4.40 -15.49
CA MET A 79 -11.99 -3.54 -16.31
C MET A 79 -12.81 -4.35 -17.30
N PHE A 80 -12.17 -5.31 -17.98
CA PHE A 80 -12.83 -6.19 -18.92
C PHE A 80 -13.93 -7.03 -18.25
N LEU A 81 -13.62 -7.64 -17.10
CA LEU A 81 -14.59 -8.41 -16.31
C LEU A 81 -15.75 -7.54 -15.83
N SER A 82 -15.49 -6.31 -15.41
CA SER A 82 -16.52 -5.34 -15.02
C SER A 82 -17.48 -5.05 -16.18
N MET A 83 -16.96 -4.79 -17.37
CA MET A 83 -17.79 -4.59 -18.57
C MET A 83 -18.57 -5.85 -18.94
N MET A 84 -17.92 -7.01 -18.94
CA MET A 84 -18.56 -8.29 -19.24
C MET A 84 -19.71 -8.57 -18.27
N TYR A 85 -19.48 -8.40 -16.97
CA TYR A 85 -20.48 -8.65 -15.93
C TYR A 85 -21.68 -7.70 -16.04
N LYS A 86 -21.44 -6.42 -16.35
CA LYS A 86 -22.52 -5.46 -16.64
C LYS A 86 -23.38 -5.90 -17.82
N GLN A 87 -22.76 -6.35 -18.92
CA GLN A 87 -23.50 -6.87 -20.07
C GLN A 87 -24.28 -8.14 -19.73
N MET A 88 -23.69 -9.06 -18.96
CA MET A 88 -24.40 -10.27 -18.49
C MET A 88 -25.65 -9.89 -17.68
N ARG A 89 -25.55 -8.92 -16.77
CA ARG A 89 -26.70 -8.43 -16.00
C ARG A 89 -27.77 -7.78 -16.88
N ALA A 90 -27.38 -7.03 -17.90
CA ALA A 90 -28.33 -6.43 -18.84
C ALA A 90 -29.16 -7.46 -19.62
N THR A 91 -28.69 -8.72 -19.72
CA THR A 91 -29.48 -9.80 -20.34
C THR A 91 -30.56 -10.38 -19.43
N VAL A 92 -30.53 -10.11 -18.13
CA VAL A 92 -31.54 -10.59 -17.18
C VAL A 92 -32.69 -9.56 -17.14
N PRO A 93 -33.92 -9.94 -17.53
CA PRO A 93 -35.06 -9.02 -17.49
C PRO A 93 -35.29 -8.50 -16.08
N GLU A 94 -35.56 -7.21 -15.93
CA GLU A 94 -35.96 -6.66 -14.65
C GLU A 94 -37.30 -7.27 -14.24
N SER A 95 -37.33 -7.91 -13.07
CA SER A 95 -38.55 -8.50 -12.56
C SER A 95 -39.48 -7.39 -12.07
N GLU A 96 -40.56 -7.13 -12.81
CA GLU A 96 -41.66 -6.24 -12.43
C GLU A 96 -42.31 -6.47 -11.04
N PRO A 97 -42.29 -7.66 -10.40
CA PRO A 97 -43.01 -7.89 -9.14
C PRO A 97 -42.61 -6.98 -7.96
N PHE A 98 -41.41 -6.39 -7.99
CA PHE A 98 -40.91 -5.53 -6.91
C PHE A 98 -40.75 -4.05 -7.32
N GLY A 99 -41.29 -3.67 -8.49
CA GLY A 99 -41.16 -2.32 -9.03
C GLY A 99 -39.79 -2.01 -9.64
N LYS A 100 -39.65 -0.81 -10.21
CA LYS A 100 -38.40 -0.34 -10.83
C LYS A 100 -37.32 -0.20 -9.76
N LYS A 101 -36.09 -0.61 -10.08
CA LYS A 101 -34.93 -0.36 -9.21
C LYS A 101 -34.76 1.15 -8.97
N SER A 102 -34.32 1.50 -7.75
CA SER A 102 -33.94 2.87 -7.46
C SER A 102 -32.55 3.17 -8.03
N ASN A 103 -32.34 4.41 -8.51
CA ASN A 103 -31.03 4.86 -9.00
C ASN A 103 -29.91 4.67 -7.95
N ALA A 104 -30.24 4.84 -6.66
CA ALA A 104 -29.29 4.62 -5.57
C ALA A 104 -28.84 3.16 -5.47
N LEU A 105 -29.76 2.22 -5.69
CA LEU A 105 -29.44 0.79 -5.70
C LEU A 105 -28.61 0.41 -6.92
N GLU A 106 -28.90 0.99 -8.09
CA GLU A 106 -28.12 0.77 -9.31
C GLU A 106 -26.66 1.22 -9.13
N ILE A 107 -26.44 2.42 -8.58
CA ILE A 107 -25.09 2.93 -8.30
C ILE A 107 -24.37 2.04 -7.29
N PHE A 108 -25.06 1.58 -6.23
CA PHE A 108 -24.48 0.68 -5.24
C PHE A 108 -24.08 -0.66 -5.85
N GLU A 109 -24.95 -1.24 -6.68
CA GLU A 109 -24.65 -2.47 -7.39
C GLU A 109 -23.48 -2.30 -8.33
N ASP A 110 -23.40 -1.20 -9.07
CA ASP A 110 -22.28 -0.90 -9.96
C ASP A 110 -20.94 -0.82 -9.22
N MET A 111 -20.91 -0.15 -8.06
CA MET A 111 -19.70 -0.11 -7.22
C MET A 111 -19.35 -1.49 -6.67
N ARG A 112 -20.34 -2.24 -6.17
CA ARG A 112 -20.17 -3.60 -5.66
C ARG A 112 -19.62 -4.53 -6.74
N ASP A 113 -20.21 -4.48 -7.92
CA ASP A 113 -19.87 -5.33 -9.05
C ASP A 113 -18.45 -5.00 -9.54
N THR A 114 -18.07 -3.71 -9.55
CA THR A 114 -16.70 -3.28 -9.87
C THR A 114 -15.68 -3.84 -8.86
N GLU A 115 -15.94 -3.71 -7.55
CA GLU A 115 -15.03 -4.25 -6.53
C GLU A 115 -14.95 -5.77 -6.55
N LEU A 116 -16.07 -6.45 -6.82
CA LEU A 116 -16.09 -7.88 -6.99
C LEU A 116 -15.23 -8.33 -8.18
N MET A 117 -15.33 -7.65 -9.33
CA MET A 117 -14.51 -7.95 -10.50
C MET A 117 -13.04 -7.59 -10.30
N ASN A 118 -12.73 -6.52 -9.58
CA ASN A 118 -11.37 -6.18 -9.15
C ASN A 118 -10.75 -7.29 -8.29
N ALA A 119 -11.50 -7.81 -7.33
CA ALA A 119 -11.04 -8.92 -6.49
C ALA A 119 -10.88 -10.21 -7.31
N ALA A 120 -11.82 -10.50 -8.20
CA ALA A 120 -11.77 -11.67 -9.08
C ALA A 120 -10.51 -11.66 -9.96
N ALA A 121 -10.22 -10.53 -10.62
CA ALA A 121 -9.02 -10.38 -11.45
C ALA A 121 -7.72 -10.61 -10.66
N LYS A 122 -7.60 -10.02 -9.46
CA LYS A 122 -6.43 -10.21 -8.58
C LYS A 122 -6.27 -11.65 -8.09
N SER A 123 -7.36 -12.40 -7.95
CA SER A 123 -7.34 -13.80 -7.52
C SER A 123 -7.02 -14.80 -8.64
N GLY A 124 -6.78 -14.33 -9.87
CA GLY A 124 -6.46 -15.16 -11.04
C GLY A 124 -7.52 -15.12 -12.15
N GLY A 125 -8.68 -14.51 -11.89
CA GLY A 125 -9.68 -14.17 -12.90
C GLY A 125 -10.00 -15.30 -13.90
N ILE A 126 -10.02 -14.93 -15.18
CA ILE A 126 -10.17 -15.82 -16.32
C ILE A 126 -8.83 -16.07 -17.04
N GLY A 127 -7.74 -15.45 -16.58
CA GLY A 127 -6.37 -15.66 -17.06
C GLY A 127 -5.96 -14.76 -18.23
N ILE A 128 -6.73 -13.69 -18.52
CA ILE A 128 -6.36 -12.73 -19.58
C ILE A 128 -5.12 -11.93 -19.17
N ALA A 129 -5.00 -11.54 -17.90
CA ALA A 129 -3.81 -10.84 -17.40
C ALA A 129 -2.54 -11.66 -17.60
N ASP A 130 -2.61 -12.97 -17.31
CA ASP A 130 -1.47 -13.89 -17.49
C ASP A 130 -1.10 -14.04 -18.96
N MET A 131 -2.09 -14.15 -19.85
CA MET A 131 -1.86 -14.21 -21.29
C MET A 131 -1.21 -12.94 -21.81
N MET A 132 -1.71 -11.77 -21.37
CA MET A 132 -1.16 -10.47 -21.78
C MET A 132 0.26 -10.28 -21.22
N TYR A 133 0.49 -10.63 -19.97
CA TYR A 133 1.80 -10.58 -19.33
C TYR A 133 2.83 -11.44 -20.10
N LYS A 134 2.47 -12.68 -20.48
CA LYS A 134 3.34 -13.55 -21.29
C LYS A 134 3.66 -12.92 -22.66
N GLN A 135 2.68 -12.36 -23.35
CA GLN A 135 2.91 -11.74 -24.66
C GLN A 135 3.80 -10.50 -24.58
N LEU A 136 3.58 -9.64 -23.57
CA LEU A 136 4.35 -8.42 -23.39
C LEU A 136 5.78 -8.72 -22.93
N THR A 137 5.98 -9.72 -22.08
CA THR A 137 7.33 -10.14 -21.65
C THR A 137 8.14 -10.80 -22.77
N ILE A 138 7.50 -11.59 -23.64
CA ILE A 138 8.17 -12.19 -24.81
C ILE A 138 8.58 -11.12 -25.82
N LYS A 139 7.71 -10.13 -26.09
CA LYS A 139 7.97 -9.09 -27.09
C LYS A 139 8.96 -8.01 -26.62
N THR A 140 9.12 -7.82 -25.31
CA THR A 140 10.02 -6.79 -24.74
C THR A 140 11.46 -7.31 -24.57
N ARG A 141 11.73 -8.58 -24.89
CA ARG A 141 13.07 -9.16 -24.98
C ARG A 141 13.55 -9.22 -26.43
#